data_AF-X1DK79-F1
#
_entry.id   AF-X1DK79-F1
#
_cell.length_a   1.000
_cell.length_b   1.000
_cell.length_c   1.000
_cell.angle_alpha   90.00
_cell.angle_beta   90.00
_cell.angle_gamma   90.00
#
_symmetry.space_group_name_H-M   'P 1'
#
loop_
_entity.id
_entity.type
_entity.pdbx_description
1 polymer ?
#
loop_
_entity_poly.entity_id
_entity_poly.type
_entity_poly.pdbx_seq_one_letter_code
_entity_poly.pdbx_strand_id
1 'polypeptide(L)'
;MILLWWGALEDIPAGWVLCDGNNDSPDLRNVFVIGAGDTYAPNDSGGSVNHTHDFTSAAHDHGIPQAAGCPGAGPNPCLDSLDTDTEVATGTTDADGVLPPYRALYYIMKSP
;
A
#
# COMPACT_ATOMS: atom_id res chain seq x y z
N MET A 1 1.38 30.64 11.13
CA MET A 1 0.84 30.71 9.76
C MET A 1 1.65 29.76 8.90
N ILE A 2 1.01 28.87 8.15
CA ILE A 2 1.67 27.94 7.21
C ILE A 2 1.09 28.17 5.81
N LEU A 3 1.94 28.16 4.78
CA LEU A 3 1.56 28.36 3.38
C LEU A 3 2.28 27.35 2.48
N LEU A 4 1.74 27.13 1.29
CA LEU A 4 2.43 26.42 0.21
C LEU A 4 3.40 27.36 -0.51
N TRP A 5 4.62 26.89 -0.72
CA TRP A 5 5.70 27.58 -1.42
C TRP A 5 6.15 26.74 -2.63
N TRP A 6 6.17 27.38 -3.79
CA TRP A 6 6.49 26.72 -5.06
C TRP A 6 7.93 26.98 -5.53
N GLY A 7 8.63 27.94 -4.92
CA GLY A 7 9.99 28.33 -5.29
C GLY A 7 11.05 27.40 -4.73
N ALA A 8 12.32 27.74 -4.98
CA ALA A 8 13.46 27.00 -4.45
C ALA A 8 13.57 27.13 -2.92
N LEU A 9 14.30 26.21 -2.28
CA LEU A 9 14.47 26.18 -0.84
C LEU A 9 15.31 27.38 -0.36
N GLU A 10 16.34 27.73 -1.13
CA GLU A 10 17.22 28.87 -0.92
C GLU A 10 16.52 30.23 -1.09
N ASP A 11 15.39 30.26 -1.81
CA ASP A 11 14.60 31.47 -2.08
C ASP A 11 13.44 31.66 -1.09
N ILE A 12 13.38 30.85 -0.02
CA ILE A 12 12.36 31.03 1.02
C ILE A 12 12.48 32.48 1.57
N PRO A 13 11.39 33.26 1.56
CA PRO A 13 11.45 34.66 1.97
C PRO A 13 11.89 34.82 3.44
N ALA A 14 12.62 35.89 3.72
CA ALA A 14 12.99 36.24 5.09
C ALA A 14 11.76 36.32 6.02
N GLY A 15 11.89 35.77 7.22
CA GLY A 15 10.79 35.63 8.17
C GLY A 15 9.90 34.40 7.94
N TRP A 16 10.32 33.47 7.08
CA TRP A 16 9.72 32.15 6.91
C TRP A 16 10.77 31.06 7.08
N VAL A 17 10.33 29.90 7.54
CA VAL A 17 11.15 28.69 7.71
C VAL A 17 10.47 27.51 7.01
N LEU A 18 11.24 26.54 6.56
CA LEU A 18 10.69 25.27 6.07
C LEU A 18 10.00 24.51 7.21
N CYS A 19 8.86 23.88 6.94
CA CYS A 19 8.20 22.96 7.86
C CYS A 19 8.88 21.58 7.82
N ASP A 20 10.03 21.45 8.48
CA ASP A 20 10.88 20.25 8.51
C ASP A 20 11.17 19.71 9.92
N GLY A 21 10.49 20.24 10.94
CA GLY A 21 10.73 19.89 12.35
C GLY A 21 11.76 20.77 13.05
N ASN A 22 12.47 21.65 12.31
CA ASN A 22 13.41 22.61 12.89
C ASN A 22 12.73 23.97 13.14
N ASN A 23 13.37 24.83 13.94
CA ASN A 23 12.89 26.19 14.24
C ASN A 23 11.43 26.22 14.76
N ASP A 24 11.10 25.25 15.62
CA ASP A 24 9.76 25.04 16.19
C ASP A 24 8.64 24.85 15.15
N SER A 25 9.01 24.49 13.91
CA SER A 25 8.05 24.14 12.85
C SER A 25 7.61 22.68 12.95
N PRO A 26 6.40 22.34 12.51
CA PRO A 26 6.02 20.94 12.30
C PRO A 26 6.80 20.36 11.11
N ASP A 27 7.05 19.05 11.10
CA ASP A 27 7.57 18.36 9.91
C ASP A 27 6.40 17.97 8.99
N LEU A 28 6.26 18.68 7.87
CA LEU A 28 5.20 18.44 6.87
C LEU A 28 5.76 17.91 5.55
N ARG A 29 6.98 17.34 5.56
CA ARG A 29 7.58 16.74 4.37
C ARG A 29 6.98 15.37 4.10
N ASN A 30 6.76 15.06 2.82
CA ASN A 30 6.29 13.75 2.36
C ASN A 30 4.96 13.28 2.98
N VAL A 31 4.11 14.23 3.40
CA VAL A 31 2.79 13.94 3.94
C VAL A 31 1.70 14.69 3.17
N PHE A 32 0.50 14.13 3.17
CA PHE A 32 -0.70 14.84 2.77
C PHE A 32 -1.37 15.40 4.03
N VAL A 33 -1.55 16.73 4.10
CA VAL A 33 -2.10 17.38 5.30
C VAL A 33 -3.61 17.13 5.39
N ILE A 34 -4.05 16.65 6.56
CA ILE A 34 -5.45 16.48 6.91
C ILE A 34 -5.88 17.45 8.01
N GLY A 35 -7.14 17.89 7.98
CA GLY A 35 -7.68 18.78 9.00
C GLY A 35 -7.88 18.06 10.33
N ALA A 36 -7.27 18.58 11.40
CA ALA A 36 -7.53 18.15 12.76
C ALA A 36 -8.82 18.77 13.32
N GLY A 37 -9.42 18.13 14.33
CA GLY A 37 -10.48 18.77 15.14
C GLY A 37 -11.54 17.84 15.75
N ASP A 38 -11.83 16.71 15.10
CA ASP A 38 -12.78 15.71 15.63
C ASP A 38 -12.15 14.32 15.57
N THR A 39 -12.02 13.76 14.36
CA THR A 39 -11.43 12.43 14.14
C THR A 39 -9.91 12.40 14.33
N TYR A 40 -9.22 13.47 13.93
CA TYR A 40 -7.76 13.56 13.98
C TYR A 40 -7.34 14.58 15.02
N ALA A 41 -6.47 14.17 15.95
CA ALA A 41 -5.83 15.07 16.89
C ALA A 41 -4.72 15.89 16.18
N PRO A 42 -4.36 17.07 16.72
CA PRO A 42 -3.22 17.81 16.21
C PRO A 42 -1.94 16.97 16.23
N ASN A 43 -1.21 16.95 15.11
CA ASN A 43 0.00 16.16 14.87
C ASN A 43 -0.20 14.64 14.74
N ASP A 44 -1.45 14.15 14.63
CA ASP A 44 -1.67 12.77 14.20
C ASP A 44 -1.03 12.52 12.82
N SER A 45 -0.44 11.34 12.66
CA SER A 45 0.16 10.89 11.42
C SER A 45 -0.29 9.48 11.10
N GLY A 46 -0.31 9.14 9.81
CA GLY A 46 -0.75 7.84 9.35
C GLY A 46 -0.74 7.73 7.83
N GLY A 47 -1.32 6.64 7.33
CA GLY A 47 -1.28 6.30 5.91
C GLY A 47 0.02 5.60 5.50
N SER A 48 0.07 5.18 4.25
CA SER A 48 1.23 4.52 3.63
C SER A 48 1.29 4.89 2.15
N VAL A 49 2.50 4.96 1.59
CA VAL A 49 2.70 5.17 0.15
C VAL A 49 2.43 3.91 -0.66
N ASN A 50 2.47 2.74 -0.01
CA ASN A 50 2.19 1.43 -0.61
C ASN A 50 1.19 0.65 0.23
N HIS A 51 0.44 -0.25 -0.40
CA HIS A 51 -0.41 -1.20 0.33
C HIS A 51 -0.43 -2.57 -0.33
N THR A 52 -0.86 -3.55 0.45
CA THR A 52 -1.06 -4.93 0.02
C THR A 52 -2.48 -5.36 0.38
N HIS A 53 -2.98 -6.39 -0.30
CA HIS A 53 -4.22 -7.07 0.06
C HIS A 53 -3.92 -8.50 0.45
N ASP A 54 -4.43 -8.91 1.61
CA ASP A 54 -4.48 -10.33 1.95
C ASP A 54 -5.61 -11.00 1.17
N PHE A 55 -5.38 -12.23 0.71
CA PHE A 55 -6.40 -13.03 0.06
C PHE A 55 -6.44 -14.44 0.63
N THR A 56 -7.62 -15.02 0.55
CA THR A 56 -7.93 -16.39 0.91
C THR A 56 -8.84 -16.94 -0.18
N SER A 57 -8.42 -18.00 -0.87
CA SER A 57 -9.26 -18.65 -1.88
C SER A 57 -10.32 -19.54 -1.23
N ALA A 58 -11.32 -19.96 -1.99
CA ALA A 58 -12.07 -21.15 -1.61
C ALA A 58 -11.21 -22.39 -1.88
N ALA A 59 -11.38 -23.42 -1.06
CA ALA A 59 -10.93 -24.76 -1.39
C ALA A 59 -11.79 -25.27 -2.56
N HIS A 60 -11.15 -25.88 -3.55
CA HIS A 60 -11.84 -26.61 -4.61
C HIS A 60 -10.98 -27.79 -5.03
N ASP A 61 -11.63 -28.78 -5.62
CA ASP A 61 -10.99 -29.99 -6.11
C ASP A 61 -10.97 -29.98 -7.65
N HIS A 62 -10.01 -30.72 -8.20
CA HIS A 62 -10.01 -31.05 -9.62
C HIS A 62 -10.02 -32.57 -9.75
N GLY A 63 -11.18 -33.10 -10.12
CA GLY A 63 -11.26 -34.48 -10.57
C GLY A 63 -10.45 -34.67 -11.85
N ILE A 64 -9.48 -35.58 -11.82
CA ILE A 64 -8.80 -36.07 -13.02
C ILE A 64 -9.41 -37.43 -13.40
N PRO A 65 -10.48 -37.45 -14.19
CA PRO A 65 -11.20 -38.69 -14.46
C PRO A 65 -10.33 -39.65 -15.30
N GLN A 66 -10.17 -40.90 -14.85
CA GLN A 66 -9.75 -41.99 -15.74
C GLN A 66 -10.93 -42.91 -16.10
N ALA A 67 -11.08 -43.12 -17.40
CA ALA A 67 -12.26 -43.70 -18.00
C ALA A 67 -12.25 -45.24 -18.02
N ALA A 68 -13.45 -45.80 -18.10
CA ALA A 68 -13.66 -47.23 -18.30
C ALA A 68 -12.98 -47.68 -19.61
N GLY A 69 -12.02 -48.60 -19.50
CA GLY A 69 -11.24 -49.15 -20.62
C GLY A 69 -9.80 -48.62 -20.75
N CYS A 70 -9.31 -47.81 -19.80
CA CYS A 70 -7.94 -47.30 -19.86
C CYS A 70 -6.84 -48.35 -19.51
N PRO A 71 -5.71 -48.38 -20.25
CA PRO A 71 -4.56 -49.27 -20.01
C PRO A 71 -3.27 -48.51 -19.63
N GLY A 72 -3.39 -47.29 -19.07
CA GLY A 72 -2.41 -46.19 -19.05
C GLY A 72 -0.90 -46.54 -19.01
N ALA A 73 -0.11 -45.79 -19.78
CA ALA A 73 1.34 -45.94 -19.76
C ALA A 73 1.92 -45.38 -18.45
N GLY A 74 2.57 -46.25 -17.69
CA GLY A 74 3.06 -45.97 -16.35
C GLY A 74 2.52 -47.01 -15.35
N PRO A 75 3.02 -47.01 -14.10
CA PRO A 75 2.63 -48.02 -13.11
C PRO A 75 1.16 -47.95 -12.68
N ASN A 76 0.45 -46.84 -12.94
CA ASN A 76 -0.96 -46.66 -12.55
C ASN A 76 -1.88 -46.35 -13.75
N PRO A 77 -2.29 -47.39 -14.51
CA PRO A 77 -3.05 -47.25 -15.75
C PRO A 77 -4.53 -46.92 -15.62
N CYS A 78 -5.09 -46.92 -14.41
CA CYS A 78 -6.53 -46.86 -14.13
C CYS A 78 -6.85 -46.14 -12.80
N LEU A 79 -6.44 -44.88 -12.63
CA LEU A 79 -6.76 -44.03 -11.47
C LEU A 79 -8.14 -43.39 -11.61
N ASP A 80 -9.13 -43.88 -10.86
CA ASP A 80 -10.51 -43.35 -10.88
C ASP A 80 -10.79 -42.25 -9.84
N SER A 81 -9.83 -41.97 -8.95
CA SER A 81 -10.05 -41.18 -7.73
C SER A 81 -8.84 -40.36 -7.31
N LEU A 82 -7.99 -39.97 -8.27
CA LEU A 82 -6.95 -39.00 -7.95
C LEU A 82 -7.61 -37.62 -7.93
N ASP A 83 -7.73 -37.06 -6.74
CA ASP A 83 -8.18 -35.69 -6.55
C ASP A 83 -6.96 -34.80 -6.35
N THR A 84 -7.00 -33.59 -6.87
CA THR A 84 -5.99 -32.60 -6.49
C THR A 84 -6.26 -32.09 -5.07
N ASP A 85 -5.26 -31.44 -4.51
CA ASP A 85 -5.32 -30.90 -3.16
C ASP A 85 -6.53 -29.95 -2.95
N THR A 86 -7.07 -29.94 -1.72
CA THR A 86 -8.22 -29.11 -1.31
C THR A 86 -7.79 -27.95 -0.41
N GLU A 87 -6.50 -27.66 -0.30
CA GLU A 87 -6.01 -26.66 0.62
C GLU A 87 -6.40 -25.26 0.13
N VAL A 88 -6.76 -24.44 1.09
CA VAL A 88 -7.07 -23.04 0.85
C VAL A 88 -5.77 -22.30 0.55
N ALA A 89 -5.66 -21.70 -0.64
CA ALA A 89 -4.56 -20.81 -0.94
C ALA A 89 -4.75 -19.50 -0.17
N THR A 90 -3.77 -19.16 0.67
CA THR A 90 -3.68 -17.86 1.31
C THR A 90 -2.43 -17.15 0.85
N GLY A 91 -2.45 -15.83 0.89
CA GLY A 91 -1.29 -15.03 0.56
C GLY A 91 -1.60 -13.56 0.63
N THR A 92 -0.63 -12.78 0.17
CA THR A 92 -0.70 -11.33 0.15
C THR A 92 -0.26 -10.87 -1.24
N THR A 93 -0.92 -9.87 -1.80
CA THR A 93 -0.49 -9.29 -3.08
C THR A 93 0.86 -8.60 -2.94
N ASP A 94 1.55 -8.42 -4.06
CA ASP A 94 2.69 -7.50 -4.09
C ASP A 94 2.25 -6.09 -3.69
N ALA A 95 3.16 -5.36 -3.06
CA ALA A 95 2.90 -3.99 -2.65
C ALA A 95 2.87 -3.06 -3.86
N ASP A 96 1.82 -2.25 -3.97
CA ASP A 96 1.69 -1.25 -5.02
C ASP A 96 1.44 0.15 -4.45
N GLY A 97 1.92 1.14 -5.19
CA GLY A 97 1.87 2.55 -4.83
C GLY A 97 0.45 3.11 -4.90
N VAL A 98 0.03 3.82 -3.85
CA VAL A 98 -1.32 4.42 -3.75
C VAL A 98 -1.36 5.90 -4.06
N LEU A 99 -0.23 6.49 -4.46
CA LEU A 99 -0.12 7.93 -4.68
C LEU A 99 -0.84 8.34 -5.96
N PRO A 100 -1.88 9.19 -5.89
CA PRO A 100 -2.42 9.84 -7.08
C PRO A 100 -1.36 10.75 -7.72
N PRO A 101 -1.52 11.14 -8.99
CA PRO A 101 -0.65 12.15 -9.60
C PRO A 101 -0.57 13.41 -8.73
N TYR A 102 0.65 13.78 -8.32
CA TYR A 102 0.88 14.89 -7.39
C TYR A 102 1.96 15.85 -7.88
N ARG A 103 1.95 17.06 -7.30
CA ARG A 103 3.02 18.04 -7.44
C ARG A 103 3.52 18.42 -6.05
N ALA A 104 4.80 18.20 -5.79
CA ALA A 104 5.41 18.54 -4.51
C ALA A 104 5.72 20.04 -4.44
N LEU A 105 5.19 20.70 -3.42
CA LEU A 105 5.51 22.07 -3.00
C LEU A 105 6.03 22.01 -1.56
N TYR A 106 6.74 23.04 -1.12
CA TYR A 106 7.17 23.15 0.26
C TYR A 106 6.04 23.71 1.12
N TYR A 107 5.93 23.21 2.34
CA TYR A 107 5.23 23.93 3.41
C TYR A 107 6.23 24.86 4.10
N ILE A 108 5.90 26.14 4.18
CA ILE A 108 6.69 27.13 4.93
C ILE A 108 5.86 27.74 6.05
N MET A 109 6.49 27.94 7.21
CA MET A 109 5.90 28.55 8.38
C MET A 109 6.48 29.95 8.60
N LYS A 110 5.62 30.92 8.93
CA LYS A 110 6.06 32.24 9.39
C LYS A 110 6.87 32.04 10.68
N SER A 111 8.14 32.46 10.68
CA SER A 111 8.95 32.50 11.90
C SER A 111 8.28 33.41 12.94
N PRO A 112 8.36 33.09 14.25
CA PRO A 112 7.98 34.03 15.30
C PRO A 112 8.71 35.37 15.15
#